data_AF-A0A3M6R1N5-F1
#
_entry.id   AF-A0A3M6R1N5-F1
#
_cell.length_a   1.000
_cell.length_b   1.000
_cell.length_c   1.000
_cell.angle_alpha   90.00
_cell.angle_beta   90.00
_cell.angle_gamma   90.00
#
_symmetry.space_group_name_H-M   'P 1'
#
loop_
_entity.id
_entity.type
_entity.pdbx_description
1 polymer ?
#
loop_
_entity_poly.entity_id
_entity_poly.type
_entity_poly.pdbx_seq_one_letter_code
_entity_poly.pdbx_strand_id
1 'polypeptide(L)'
;MTTRLCACCGHTFTPRPQVPGQTYYSSPDCQKARKRQWQRTKLQTDPDYRGNQRAAQKAWSERNSGYWQKYRAEKPEKRQKNSRRQHLQKQPSINHLVKMDVFEFPNGIYRIVRIGQSDGNSWIVKITPVG
;
A
#
# COMPACT_ATOMS: atom_id res chain seq x y z
N MET A 1 -23.53 -35.00 -3.64
CA MET A 1 -22.75 -33.79 -3.99
C MET A 1 -22.18 -33.21 -2.72
N THR A 2 -20.86 -33.04 -2.63
CA THR A 2 -20.24 -32.51 -1.41
C THR A 2 -20.24 -30.99 -1.46
N THR A 3 -20.92 -30.36 -0.51
CA THR A 3 -20.89 -28.90 -0.33
C THR A 3 -19.69 -28.51 0.53
N ARG A 4 -19.14 -27.31 0.29
CA ARG A 4 -18.03 -26.73 1.04
C ARG A 4 -18.29 -25.28 1.38
N LEU A 5 -17.64 -24.79 2.43
CA LEU A 5 -17.67 -23.38 2.80
C LEU A 5 -16.53 -22.63 2.12
N CYS A 6 -16.83 -21.43 1.60
CA CYS A 6 -15.81 -20.55 1.06
C CYS A 6 -14.88 -20.04 2.16
N ALA A 7 -13.57 -20.20 1.99
CA ALA A 7 -12.57 -19.72 2.93
C ALA A 7 -12.54 -18.19 3.10
N CYS A 8 -13.14 -17.42 2.18
CA CYS A 8 -13.18 -15.96 2.24
C CYS A 8 -14.44 -15.40 2.92
N CYS A 9 -15.61 -15.99 2.69
CA CYS A 9 -16.90 -15.41 3.12
C CYS A 9 -17.82 -16.40 3.82
N GLY A 10 -17.43 -17.67 3.97
CA GLY A 10 -18.24 -18.71 4.58
C GLY A 10 -19.41 -19.22 3.73
N HIS A 11 -19.66 -18.68 2.53
CA HIS A 11 -20.77 -19.13 1.69
C HIS A 11 -20.62 -20.61 1.28
N THR A 12 -21.70 -21.37 1.40
CA THR A 12 -21.79 -22.77 0.95
C THR A 12 -21.80 -22.84 -0.56
N PHE A 13 -20.93 -23.66 -1.16
CA PHE A 13 -20.89 -23.88 -2.60
C PHE A 13 -20.55 -25.34 -2.93
N THR A 14 -20.89 -25.76 -4.14
CA THR A 14 -20.48 -27.06 -4.68
C THR A 14 -19.18 -26.88 -5.49
N PRO A 15 -18.06 -27.52 -5.11
CA PRO A 15 -16.83 -27.50 -5.88
C PRO A 15 -17.04 -27.98 -7.31
N ARG A 16 -16.31 -27.40 -8.26
CA ARG A 16 -16.31 -27.89 -9.63
C ARG A 16 -15.68 -29.28 -9.70
N PRO A 17 -16.24 -30.24 -10.47
CA PRO A 17 -15.66 -31.58 -10.60
C PRO A 17 -14.20 -31.58 -11.07
N GLN A 18 -13.82 -30.61 -11.92
CA GLN A 18 -12.45 -30.49 -12.41
C GLN A 18 -11.46 -29.99 -11.34
N VAL A 19 -11.94 -29.41 -10.24
CA VAL A 19 -11.11 -28.87 -9.17
C VAL A 19 -11.68 -29.31 -7.81
N PRO A 20 -11.53 -30.60 -7.43
CA PRO A 20 -12.07 -31.12 -6.17
C PRO A 20 -11.50 -30.40 -4.94
N GLY A 21 -10.30 -29.81 -5.05
CA GLY A 21 -9.65 -29.01 -4.01
C GLY A 21 -10.13 -27.56 -3.90
N GLN A 22 -11.22 -27.17 -4.56
CA GLN A 22 -11.70 -25.78 -4.54
C GLN A 22 -12.10 -25.36 -3.11
N THR A 23 -11.50 -24.25 -2.65
CA THR A 23 -11.71 -23.65 -1.31
C THR A 23 -12.41 -22.28 -1.36
N TYR A 24 -12.52 -21.67 -2.54
CA TYR A 24 -13.20 -20.38 -2.76
C TYR A 24 -14.26 -20.56 -3.84
N TYR A 25 -15.46 -20.05 -3.59
CA TYR A 25 -16.52 -20.08 -4.59
C TYR A 25 -16.25 -19.06 -5.72
N SER A 26 -17.04 -19.11 -6.80
CA SER A 26 -16.79 -18.43 -8.07
C SER A 26 -16.93 -16.90 -8.06
N SER A 27 -17.37 -16.27 -6.96
CA SER A 27 -17.52 -14.81 -6.91
C SER A 27 -16.20 -14.08 -7.18
N PRO A 28 -16.24 -12.96 -7.93
CA PRO A 28 -15.07 -12.14 -8.21
C PRO A 28 -14.28 -11.75 -6.95
N ASP A 29 -14.95 -11.42 -5.84
CA ASP A 29 -14.26 -10.93 -4.64
C ASP A 29 -13.58 -12.07 -3.88
N CYS A 30 -14.20 -13.24 -3.82
CA CYS A 30 -13.57 -14.44 -3.24
C CYS A 30 -12.41 -14.94 -4.11
N GLN A 31 -12.51 -14.80 -5.43
CA GLN A 31 -11.40 -15.12 -6.32
C GLN A 31 -10.24 -14.11 -6.19
N LYS A 32 -10.52 -12.82 -5.98
CA LYS A 32 -9.49 -11.83 -5.64
C LYS A 32 -8.81 -12.18 -4.31
N ALA A 33 -9.57 -12.57 -3.29
CA ALA A 33 -9.04 -13.00 -2.00
C ALA A 33 -8.12 -14.21 -2.14
N ARG A 34 -8.55 -15.24 -2.89
CA ARG A 34 -7.72 -16.41 -3.23
C ARG A 34 -6.38 -16.01 -3.85
N LYS A 35 -6.40 -15.14 -4.86
CA LYS A 35 -5.17 -14.66 -5.54
C LYS A 35 -4.25 -13.91 -4.59
N ARG A 36 -4.80 -13.04 -3.73
CA ARG A 36 -4.04 -12.32 -2.71
C ARG A 36 -3.38 -13.27 -1.72
N GLN A 37 -4.10 -14.29 -1.26
CA GLN A 37 -3.55 -15.29 -0.34
C GLN A 37 -2.41 -16.06 -1.00
N TRP A 38 -2.61 -16.55 -2.23
CA TRP A 38 -1.55 -17.20 -3.00
C TRP A 38 -0.31 -16.32 -3.15
N GLN A 39 -0.49 -15.04 -3.47
CA GLN A 39 0.62 -14.10 -3.61
C GLN A 39 1.38 -13.90 -2.30
N ARG A 40 0.66 -13.77 -1.17
CA ARG A 40 1.28 -13.67 0.17
C ARG A 40 2.10 -14.90 0.52
N THR A 41 1.53 -16.08 0.33
CA THR A 41 2.23 -17.34 0.56
C THR A 41 3.47 -17.43 -0.31
N LYS A 42 3.37 -17.13 -1.61
CA LYS A 42 4.53 -17.12 -2.50
C LYS A 42 5.62 -16.15 -2.05
N LEU A 43 5.26 -14.94 -1.63
CA LEU A 43 6.22 -13.96 -1.11
C LEU A 43 6.88 -14.36 0.22
N GLN A 44 6.34 -15.34 0.94
CA GLN A 44 6.89 -15.88 2.20
C GLN A 44 7.73 -17.14 1.96
N THR A 45 7.26 -18.04 1.10
CA THR A 45 7.89 -19.35 0.91
C THR A 45 8.96 -19.37 -0.18
N ASP A 46 8.93 -18.42 -1.10
CA ASP A 46 9.77 -18.39 -2.29
C ASP A 46 10.68 -17.15 -2.23
N PRO A 47 11.94 -17.29 -1.74
CA PRO A 47 12.86 -16.17 -1.58
C PRO A 47 13.24 -15.54 -2.93
N ASP A 48 13.35 -16.34 -3.98
CA ASP A 48 13.74 -15.90 -5.32
C ASP A 48 12.61 -15.15 -6.05
N TYR A 49 11.35 -15.43 -5.70
CA TYR A 49 10.19 -14.81 -6.32
C TYR A 49 10.26 -13.28 -6.36
N ARG A 50 10.74 -12.64 -5.28
CA ARG A 50 10.90 -11.17 -5.22
C ARG A 50 12.00 -10.67 -6.17
N GLY A 51 13.11 -11.41 -6.26
CA GLY A 51 14.22 -11.09 -7.16
C GLY A 51 13.80 -11.20 -8.61
N ASN A 52 13.13 -12.31 -8.96
CA ASN A 52 12.64 -12.59 -10.31
C ASN A 52 11.62 -11.55 -10.77
N GLN A 53 10.70 -11.12 -9.88
CA GLN A 53 9.77 -10.04 -10.22
C GLN A 53 10.49 -8.72 -10.54
N ARG A 54 11.51 -8.35 -9.75
CA ARG A 54 12.28 -7.12 -10.01
C ARG A 54 13.10 -7.23 -11.30
N ALA A 55 13.76 -8.36 -11.53
CA ALA A 55 14.54 -8.59 -12.74
C ALA A 55 13.65 -8.54 -13.99
N ALA A 56 12.49 -9.20 -13.95
CA ALA A 56 11.52 -9.15 -15.04
C ALA A 56 11.00 -7.73 -15.28
N GLN A 57 10.67 -6.99 -14.22
CA GLN A 57 10.21 -5.60 -14.34
C GLN A 57 11.29 -4.69 -14.93
N LYS A 58 12.54 -4.85 -14.49
CA LYS A 58 13.69 -4.11 -15.00
C LYS A 58 13.89 -4.40 -16.50
N ALA A 59 14.00 -5.68 -16.86
CA ALA A 59 14.17 -6.10 -18.25
C ALA A 59 13.03 -5.61 -19.15
N TRP A 60 11.79 -5.64 -18.66
CA TRP A 60 10.65 -5.10 -19.39
C TRP A 60 10.76 -3.58 -19.57
N SER A 61 11.15 -2.85 -18.53
CA SER A 61 11.29 -1.38 -18.60
C SER A 61 12.43 -0.91 -19.51
N GLU A 62 13.53 -1.67 -19.55
CA GLU A 62 14.67 -1.40 -20.43
C GLU A 62 14.28 -1.60 -21.90
N ARG A 63 13.57 -2.70 -22.20
CA ARG A 63 13.06 -2.98 -23.56
C ARG A 63 11.96 -2.01 -24.01
N ASN A 64 11.18 -1.50 -23.06
CA ASN A 64 10.03 -0.65 -23.32
C ASN A 64 10.27 0.78 -22.79
N SER A 65 11.43 1.34 -23.11
CA SER A 65 11.77 2.70 -22.75
C SER A 65 10.73 3.68 -23.31
N GLY A 66 10.25 4.60 -22.47
CA GLY A 66 9.19 5.55 -22.85
C GLY A 66 7.77 4.99 -22.88
N TYR A 67 7.52 3.70 -22.64
CA TYR A 67 6.15 3.15 -22.58
C TYR A 67 5.27 3.90 -21.59
N TRP A 68 5.76 4.15 -20.38
CA TRP A 68 4.99 4.88 -19.36
C TRP A 68 4.76 6.35 -19.71
N GLN A 69 5.60 6.97 -20.54
CA GLN A 69 5.37 8.32 -21.04
C GLN A 69 4.23 8.31 -22.06
N LYS A 70 4.31 7.42 -23.07
CA LYS A 70 3.27 7.23 -24.09
C LYS A 70 1.93 6.86 -23.47
N TYR A 71 1.90 5.86 -22.59
CA TYR A 71 0.70 5.44 -21.86
C TYR A 71 0.04 6.59 -21.09
N ARG A 72 0.85 7.44 -20.43
CA ARG A 72 0.34 8.59 -19.68
C ARG A 72 -0.14 9.71 -20.60
N ALA A 73 0.43 9.89 -21.78
CA ALA A 73 -0.02 10.86 -22.77
C ALA A 73 -1.35 10.43 -23.38
N GLU A 74 -1.53 9.14 -23.69
CA GLU A 74 -2.75 8.58 -24.30
C GLU A 74 -3.93 8.45 -23.34
N LYS A 75 -3.69 8.34 -22.02
CA LYS A 75 -4.74 8.15 -21.01
C LYS A 75 -4.71 9.24 -19.92
N PRO A 76 -4.89 10.53 -20.27
CA PRO A 76 -4.82 11.64 -19.31
C PRO A 76 -5.92 11.54 -18.24
N GLU A 77 -7.11 11.07 -18.58
CA GLU A 77 -8.21 10.89 -17.61
C GLU A 77 -7.87 9.92 -16.46
N LYS A 78 -7.11 8.85 -16.75
CA LYS A 78 -6.68 7.90 -15.72
C LYS A 78 -5.71 8.56 -14.75
N ARG A 79 -4.86 9.47 -15.24
CA ARG A 79 -3.95 10.28 -14.42
C ARG A 79 -4.71 11.18 -13.46
N GLN A 80 -5.73 11.87 -13.96
CA GLN A 80 -6.58 12.76 -13.14
C GLN A 80 -7.36 12.00 -12.07
N LYS A 81 -7.98 10.86 -12.42
CA LYS A 81 -8.70 10.00 -11.46
C LYS A 81 -7.77 9.46 -10.37
N ASN A 82 -6.54 9.05 -10.71
CA ASN A 82 -5.56 8.59 -9.73
C ASN A 82 -5.11 9.73 -8.80
N SER A 83 -4.86 10.93 -9.35
CA SER A 83 -4.52 12.11 -8.54
C SER A 83 -5.63 12.46 -7.55
N ARG A 84 -6.89 12.50 -8.01
CA ARG A 84 -8.05 12.75 -7.16
C ARG A 84 -8.17 11.72 -6.04
N ARG A 85 -7.94 10.43 -6.33
CA ARG A 85 -7.92 9.36 -5.32
C ARG A 85 -6.80 9.53 -4.30
N GLN A 86 -5.60 9.91 -4.74
CA GLN A 86 -4.49 10.18 -3.83
C GLN A 86 -4.76 11.39 -2.93
N HIS A 87 -5.37 12.46 -3.46
CA HIS A 87 -5.81 13.60 -2.65
C HIS A 87 -6.84 13.19 -1.60
N LEU A 88 -7.84 12.38 -1.98
CA LEU A 88 -8.85 11.88 -1.04
C LEU A 88 -8.25 10.94 0.02
N GLN A 89 -7.23 10.13 -0.31
CA GLN A 89 -6.53 9.28 0.65
C GLN A 89 -5.59 10.05 1.58
N LYS A 90 -5.06 11.20 1.13
CA LYS A 90 -4.23 12.10 1.94
C LYS A 90 -5.06 13.06 2.79
N GLN A 91 -6.38 13.14 2.61
CA GLN A 91 -7.23 13.79 3.60
C GLN A 91 -7.23 12.92 4.85
N PRO A 92 -6.68 13.40 5.98
CA PRO A 92 -6.70 12.63 7.20
C PRO A 92 -8.16 12.38 7.57
N SER A 93 -8.56 11.12 7.69
CA SER A 93 -9.74 10.80 8.47
C SER A 93 -9.46 11.34 9.88
N ILE A 94 -10.20 12.36 10.29
CA ILE A 94 -10.01 13.08 11.57
C ILE A 94 -10.04 12.13 12.78
N ASN A 95 -10.48 10.88 12.61
CA ASN A 95 -10.69 9.91 13.69
C ASN A 95 -9.66 8.75 13.76
N HIS A 96 -8.51 8.79 13.07
CA HIS A 96 -7.54 7.69 13.17
C HIS A 96 -6.07 8.14 13.12
N LEU A 97 -5.68 9.00 14.07
CA LEU A 97 -4.29 9.21 14.45
C LEU A 97 -4.16 8.98 15.96
N VAL A 98 -4.35 7.73 16.39
CA VAL A 98 -4.01 7.33 17.76
C VAL A 98 -2.48 7.23 17.86
N LYS A 99 -1.96 7.93 18.88
CA LYS A 99 -0.60 7.90 19.45
C LYS A 99 0.51 8.54 18.63
N MET A 100 0.67 9.84 18.82
CA MET A 100 1.96 10.41 19.21
C MET A 100 1.66 11.39 20.35
N ASP A 101 2.42 11.34 21.44
CA ASP A 101 2.21 12.18 22.61
C ASP A 101 2.09 13.65 22.21
N VAL A 102 1.04 14.28 22.74
CA VAL A 102 0.56 15.60 22.41
C VAL A 102 1.61 16.65 22.77
N PHE A 103 2.40 17.07 21.79
CA PHE A 103 2.95 18.42 21.76
C PHE A 103 2.06 19.25 20.83
N GLU A 104 1.11 19.96 21.41
CA GLU A 104 0.30 20.98 20.72
C GLU A 104 1.20 22.16 20.35
N PHE A 105 1.99 22.03 19.29
CA PHE A 105 2.50 23.21 18.60
C PHE A 105 1.36 23.78 17.77
N PRO A 106 0.81 24.96 18.11
CA PRO A 106 -0.12 25.65 17.22
C PRO A 106 0.50 25.81 15.82
N ASN A 107 -0.34 25.88 14.79
CA ASN A 107 0.19 26.19 13.46
C ASN A 107 0.73 27.63 13.48
N GLY A 108 2.00 27.82 13.12
CA GLY A 108 2.63 29.13 13.19
C GLY A 108 4.09 29.13 12.73
N ILE A 109 4.68 30.32 12.65
CA ILE A 109 6.11 30.49 12.40
C ILE A 109 6.83 30.38 13.74
N TYR A 110 7.91 29.61 13.77
CA TYR A 110 8.69 29.39 14.98
C TYR A 110 10.13 29.82 14.78
N ARG A 111 10.70 30.44 15.81
CA ARG A 111 12.13 30.72 15.92
C ARG A 111 12.79 29.61 16.74
N ILE A 112 13.84 29.02 16.19
CA ILE A 112 14.66 28.00 16.84
C ILE A 112 15.99 28.63 17.22
N VAL A 113 16.33 28.58 18.51
CA VAL A 113 17.60 29.11 19.05
C VAL A 113 18.34 27.99 19.77
N ARG A 114 19.61 27.78 19.44
CA ARG A 114 20.46 26.80 20.14
C ARG A 114 20.75 27.31 21.56
N ILE A 115 20.47 26.49 22.57
CA ILE A 115 20.74 26.80 23.99
C ILE A 115 21.81 25.90 24.61
N GLY A 116 22.18 24.80 23.96
CA GLY A 116 23.25 23.94 24.45
C GLY A 116 23.53 22.74 23.55
N GLN A 117 24.40 21.85 24.05
CA GLN A 117 24.69 20.55 23.45
C GLN A 117 24.38 19.50 24.51
N SER A 118 23.58 18.51 24.15
CA SER A 118 23.21 17.43 25.06
C SER A 118 24.36 16.43 25.17
N ASP A 119 24.94 16.05 24.02
CA ASP A 119 25.94 14.98 23.91
C ASP A 119 26.28 14.74 22.43
N GLY A 120 27.57 14.57 22.10
CA GLY A 120 28.16 14.01 20.86
C GLY A 120 27.74 14.57 19.50
N ASN A 121 26.44 14.57 19.19
CA ASN A 121 25.83 15.06 17.96
C ASN A 121 24.42 15.67 18.15
N SER A 122 23.95 15.83 19.40
CA SER A 122 22.59 16.30 19.72
C SER A 122 22.60 17.72 20.31
N TRP A 123 21.72 18.58 19.80
CA TRP A 123 21.66 20.02 20.12
C TRP A 123 20.39 20.29 20.92
N ILE A 124 20.54 20.99 22.05
CA ILE A 124 19.38 21.47 22.82
C ILE A 124 18.98 22.82 22.22
N VAL A 125 17.71 22.93 21.81
CA VAL A 125 17.16 24.12 21.18
C VAL A 125 15.94 24.63 21.97
N LYS A 126 15.81 25.95 22.06
CA LYS A 126 14.59 26.63 22.49
C LYS A 126 13.78 26.99 21.26
N ILE A 127 12.52 26.57 21.22
CA ILE A 127 11.56 26.87 20.16
C ILE A 127 10.58 27.90 20.72
N THR A 128 10.40 29.04 20.04
CA THR A 128 9.47 30.10 20.46
C THR A 128 8.59 30.49 19.28
N PRO A 129 7.26 30.62 19.44
CA PRO A 129 6.41 31.13 18.37
C PRO A 129 6.80 32.57 18.03
N VAL A 130 6.84 32.88 16.74
CA VAL A 130 6.94 34.24 16.23
C VAL A 130 5.50 34.66 15.95
N GLY A 131 4.95 35.48 16.85
CA GLY A 131 3.69 36.19 16.60
C GLY A 131 3.82 37.17 15.45
#